data_AF-A0A7S2PG45-F1
#
_entry.id   AF-A0A7S2PG45-F1
#
_cell.length_a   1.000
_cell.length_b   1.000
_cell.length_c   1.000
_cell.angle_alpha   90.00
_cell.angle_beta   90.00
_cell.angle_gamma   90.00
#
_symmetry.space_group_name_H-M   'P 1'
#
loop_
_entity.id
_entity.type
_entity.pdbx_description
1 polymer ?
#
loop_
_entity_poly.entity_id
_entity_poly.type
_entity_poly.pdbx_seq_one_letter_code
_entity_poly.pdbx_strand_id
1 'polypeptide(L)'
;RWANHVNAHITMRAHVDGQEGACGNFNNNPEDDTNELIEARGGQVSPGEGLFDHMVPPKPMPIVDCPQEQKDKARALCAAEQPSLQGRLLELCAYDACIVGPQYAAQDGMAES
;
A
#
# COMPACT_ATOMS: atom_id res chain seq x y z
N ARG A 1 3.08 13.72 5.76
CA ARG A 1 1.81 13.57 5.02
C ARG A 1 2.03 13.91 3.55
N TRP A 2 1.76 13.01 2.60
CA TRP A 2 1.85 13.35 1.16
C TRP A 2 0.86 14.49 0.82
N ALA A 3 1.18 15.37 -0.13
CA ALA A 3 0.24 16.43 -0.51
C ALA A 3 -1.13 15.88 -0.99
N ASN A 4 -1.16 14.63 -1.46
CA ASN A 4 -2.35 13.94 -1.95
C ASN A 4 -2.77 12.72 -1.12
N HIS A 5 -2.28 12.55 0.12
CA HIS A 5 -2.71 11.38 0.92
C HIS A 5 -4.13 11.60 1.48
N VAL A 6 -4.89 10.51 1.57
CA VAL A 6 -6.19 10.44 2.24
C VAL A 6 -6.06 9.40 3.36
N ASN A 7 -6.30 9.81 4.60
CA ASN A 7 -6.46 8.87 5.72
C ASN A 7 -7.96 8.68 5.96
N ALA A 8 -8.44 7.46 5.85
CA ALA A 8 -9.82 7.10 6.15
C ALA A 8 -9.85 6.10 7.31
N HIS A 9 -10.66 6.38 8.33
CA HIS A 9 -11.02 5.41 9.35
C HIS A 9 -12.49 5.05 9.13
N ILE A 10 -12.73 3.82 8.66
CA ILE A 10 -14.06 3.35 8.28
C ILE A 10 -14.51 2.34 9.33
N THR A 11 -15.66 2.60 9.97
CA THR A 11 -16.35 1.59 10.78
C THR A 11 -17.40 0.92 9.91
N MET A 12 -17.09 -0.29 9.44
CA MET A 12 -18.01 -1.09 8.64
C MET A 12 -18.35 -2.37 9.40
N ARG A 13 -19.61 -2.81 9.32
CA ARG A 13 -19.98 -4.16 9.77
C ARG A 13 -19.73 -5.11 8.61
N ALA A 14 -19.30 -6.33 8.91
CA ALA A 14 -19.20 -7.37 7.90
C ALA A 14 -20.53 -7.51 7.16
N HIS A 15 -20.46 -7.54 5.83
CA HIS A 15 -21.65 -7.70 5.01
C HIS A 15 -22.24 -9.10 5.24
N VAL A 16 -23.58 -9.18 5.32
CA VAL A 16 -24.27 -10.42 5.70
C VAL A 16 -24.06 -11.56 4.69
N ASP A 17 -23.83 -11.20 3.44
CA ASP A 17 -23.56 -12.14 2.34
C ASP A 17 -22.05 -12.29 2.04
N GLY A 18 -21.19 -11.77 2.92
CA GLY A 18 -19.75 -11.69 2.71
C GLY A 18 -19.32 -10.44 1.92
N GLN A 19 -18.02 -10.16 1.96
CA GLN A 19 -17.37 -9.09 1.20
C GLN A 19 -16.01 -9.59 0.70
N GLU A 20 -15.45 -8.92 -0.30
CA GLU A 20 -14.13 -9.23 -0.85
C GLU A 20 -13.52 -7.97 -1.45
N GLY A 21 -12.20 -7.96 -1.66
CA GLY A 21 -11.52 -6.91 -2.38
C GLY A 21 -10.01 -6.96 -2.21
N ALA A 22 -9.31 -5.91 -2.65
CA ALA A 22 -7.85 -5.81 -2.53
C ALA A 22 -7.36 -5.76 -1.07
N CYS A 23 -8.27 -5.52 -0.12
CA CYS A 23 -7.99 -5.49 1.32
C CYS A 23 -8.53 -6.73 2.05
N GLY A 24 -8.99 -7.77 1.34
CA GLY A 24 -9.47 -9.00 1.95
C GLY A 24 -10.99 -9.09 2.12
N ASN A 25 -11.41 -10.14 2.84
CA ASN A 25 -12.82 -10.52 2.97
C ASN A 25 -13.50 -10.08 4.29
N PHE A 26 -12.73 -9.47 5.21
CA PHE A 26 -13.19 -8.90 6.48
C PHE A 26 -13.98 -9.86 7.40
N ASN A 27 -13.61 -11.13 7.40
CA ASN A 27 -14.17 -12.17 8.27
C ASN A 27 -13.49 -12.25 9.66
N ASN A 28 -12.63 -11.28 10.01
CA ASN A 28 -11.79 -11.25 11.21
C ASN A 28 -10.68 -12.33 11.25
N ASN A 29 -10.26 -12.84 10.09
CA ASN A 29 -9.13 -13.75 9.92
C ASN A 29 -8.08 -13.15 8.96
N PRO A 30 -7.08 -12.40 9.48
CA PRO A 30 -6.07 -11.76 8.62
C PRO A 30 -5.17 -12.76 7.88
N GLU A 31 -5.10 -14.02 8.34
CA GLU A 31 -4.28 -15.06 7.70
C GLU A 31 -4.78 -15.46 6.31
N ASP A 32 -6.05 -15.16 5.98
CA ASP A 32 -6.61 -15.40 4.66
C ASP A 32 -6.66 -14.18 3.74
N ASP A 33 -6.08 -13.05 4.18
CA ASP A 33 -5.99 -11.80 3.43
C ASP A 33 -4.59 -11.59 2.79
N THR A 34 -3.84 -12.68 2.55
CA THR A 34 -2.61 -12.58 1.74
C THR A 34 -2.95 -12.35 0.26
N ASN A 35 -2.04 -11.71 -0.48
CA ASN A 35 -2.22 -11.49 -1.92
C ASN A 35 -2.53 -12.79 -2.67
N GLU A 36 -1.82 -13.88 -2.35
CA GLU A 36 -2.00 -15.17 -3.00
C GLU A 36 -3.40 -15.76 -2.74
N LEU A 37 -3.90 -15.62 -1.51
CA LEU A 37 -5.21 -16.14 -1.13
C LEU A 37 -6.35 -15.28 -1.65
N ILE A 38 -6.16 -13.95 -1.71
CA ILE A 38 -7.09 -13.02 -2.36
C ILE A 38 -7.18 -13.31 -3.86
N GLU A 39 -6.05 -13.48 -4.55
CA GLU A 39 -6.00 -13.85 -5.97
C GLU A 39 -6.68 -15.21 -6.22
N ALA A 40 -6.45 -16.19 -5.35
CA ALA A 40 -7.09 -17.51 -5.46
C ALA A 40 -8.62 -17.45 -5.33
N ARG A 41 -9.17 -16.45 -4.64
CA ARG A 41 -10.63 -16.21 -4.50
C ARG A 41 -11.21 -15.32 -5.62
N GLY A 42 -10.38 -14.89 -6.57
CA GLY A 42 -10.81 -14.11 -7.72
C GLY A 42 -10.25 -12.70 -7.75
N GLY A 43 -9.54 -12.24 -6.70
CA GLY A 43 -8.70 -11.02 -6.64
C GLY A 43 -9.36 -9.70 -7.02
N GLN A 44 -10.63 -9.74 -7.42
CA GLN A 44 -11.40 -8.69 -8.05
C GLN A 44 -12.84 -8.85 -7.62
N VAL A 45 -13.46 -7.74 -7.24
CA VAL A 45 -14.89 -7.71 -6.95
C VAL A 45 -15.64 -7.87 -8.27
N SER A 46 -16.69 -8.69 -8.28
CA SER A 46 -17.54 -8.87 -9.46
C SER A 46 -18.05 -7.50 -9.95
N PRO A 47 -18.16 -7.26 -11.28
CA PRO A 47 -18.58 -5.95 -11.79
C PRO A 47 -19.91 -5.42 -11.26
N GLY A 48 -20.83 -6.31 -10.84
CA GLY A 48 -22.13 -5.94 -10.25
C GLY A 48 -22.10 -5.68 -8.74
N GLU A 49 -20.98 -5.96 -8.07
CA GLU A 49 -20.79 -5.82 -6.63
C GLU A 49 -19.76 -4.72 -6.30
N GLY A 50 -19.12 -4.15 -7.31
CA GLY A 50 -18.16 -3.06 -7.17
C GLY A 50 -18.82 -1.80 -6.61
N LEU A 51 -18.23 -1.25 -5.55
CA LEU A 51 -18.62 0.05 -4.99
C LEU A 51 -18.07 1.24 -5.79
N PHE A 52 -17.25 0.96 -6.81
CA PHE A 52 -16.56 1.98 -7.61
C PHE A 52 -17.06 1.95 -9.06
N ASP A 53 -17.63 3.06 -9.52
CA ASP A 53 -18.12 3.24 -10.90
C ASP A 53 -16.99 3.11 -11.95
N HIS A 54 -15.74 3.35 -11.53
CA HIS A 54 -14.56 3.24 -12.37
C HIS A 54 -13.56 2.28 -11.75
N MET A 55 -13.62 1.02 -12.20
CA MET A 55 -12.58 0.04 -11.97
C MET A 55 -11.40 0.42 -12.87
N VAL A 56 -10.39 1.09 -12.32
CA VAL A 56 -9.13 1.27 -13.05
C VAL A 56 -8.44 -0.10 -13.05
N PRO A 57 -8.29 -0.79 -14.20
CA PRO A 57 -7.49 -2.00 -14.21
C PRO A 57 -6.11 -1.62 -13.65
N PRO A 58 -5.54 -2.39 -12.70
CA PRO A 58 -4.21 -2.08 -12.21
C PRO A 58 -3.30 -2.09 -13.43
N LYS A 59 -2.82 -0.91 -13.84
CA LYS A 59 -1.74 -0.84 -14.81
C LYS A 59 -0.62 -1.65 -14.15
N PRO A 60 -0.11 -2.72 -14.78
CA PRO A 60 0.98 -3.49 -14.20
C PRO A 60 2.05 -2.50 -13.80
N MET A 61 2.42 -2.48 -12.52
CA MET A 61 3.50 -1.61 -12.10
C MET A 61 4.69 -1.96 -12.99
N PRO A 62 5.28 -0.99 -13.71
CA PRO A 62 6.48 -1.28 -14.46
C PRO A 62 7.50 -1.88 -13.49
N ILE A 63 8.25 -2.89 -13.94
CA ILE A 63 9.40 -3.37 -13.19
C ILE A 63 10.40 -2.21 -13.20
N VAL A 64 10.39 -1.40 -12.15
CA VAL A 64 11.33 -0.31 -11.98
C VAL A 64 12.49 -0.86 -11.16
N ASP A 65 13.66 -0.90 -11.78
CA ASP A 65 14.87 -1.31 -11.09
C ASP A 65 15.39 -0.13 -10.23
N CYS A 66 15.66 -0.40 -8.96
CA CYS A 66 16.25 0.54 -8.02
C CYS A 66 17.63 -0.01 -7.63
N PRO A 67 18.72 0.42 -8.32
CA PRO A 67 20.06 -0.07 -8.03
C PRO A 67 20.45 0.16 -6.57
N GLN A 68 21.25 -0.73 -6.00
CA GLN A 68 21.62 -0.68 -4.57
C GLN A 68 22.18 0.69 -4.16
N GLU A 69 23.02 1.32 -4.99
CA GLU A 69 23.57 2.66 -4.71
C GLU A 69 22.47 3.74 -4.62
N GLN A 70 21.43 3.67 -5.46
CA GLN A 70 20.30 4.59 -5.40
C GLN A 70 19.43 4.29 -4.17
N LYS A 71 19.24 3.02 -3.83
CA LYS A 71 18.54 2.61 -2.61
C LYS A 71 19.24 3.13 -1.35
N ASP A 72 20.57 3.06 -1.30
CA ASP A 72 21.36 3.55 -0.17
C ASP A 72 21.23 5.07 -0.01
N LYS A 73 21.26 5.80 -1.14
CA LYS A 73 21.01 7.26 -1.16
C LYS A 73 19.60 7.60 -0.68
N ALA A 74 18.60 6.87 -1.15
CA ALA A 74 17.20 7.06 -0.74
C ALA A 74 17.01 6.76 0.76
N ARG A 75 17.63 5.70 1.27
CA ARG A 75 17.61 5.35 2.70
C ARG A 75 18.25 6.43 3.56
N ALA A 76 19.39 6.96 3.15
CA ALA A 76 20.06 8.06 3.86
C ALA A 76 19.20 9.33 3.88
N LEU A 77 18.54 9.65 2.75
CA LEU A 77 17.63 10.78 2.66
C LEU A 77 16.42 10.59 3.60
N CYS A 78 15.77 9.43 3.57
CA CYS A 78 14.65 9.10 4.45
C CYS A 78 15.01 9.21 5.95
N ALA A 79 16.19 8.72 6.34
CA ALA A 79 16.66 8.82 7.72
C ALA A 79 16.94 10.28 8.15
N ALA A 80 17.37 11.13 7.21
CA ALA A 80 17.61 12.55 7.47
C ALA A 80 16.30 13.36 7.59
N GLU A 81 15.35 13.10 6.69
CA GLU A 81 14.06 13.80 6.66
C GLU A 81 13.09 13.33 7.76
N GLN A 82 13.14 12.04 8.12
CA GLN A 82 12.28 11.44 9.14
C GLN A 82 13.10 10.59 10.13
N PRO A 83 13.75 11.22 11.12
CA PRO A 83 14.65 10.53 12.05
C PRO A 83 13.97 9.45 12.93
N SER A 84 12.64 9.47 13.03
CA SER A 84 11.86 8.48 13.77
C SER A 84 11.62 7.18 13.00
N LEU A 85 11.82 7.16 11.67
CA LEU A 85 11.61 5.96 10.86
C LEU A 85 12.68 4.90 11.16
N GLN A 86 12.22 3.67 11.40
CA GLN A 86 13.09 2.53 11.67
C GLN A 86 12.55 1.27 10.99
N GLY A 87 13.40 0.26 10.85
CA GLY A 87 13.02 -1.06 10.36
C GLY A 87 12.25 -0.99 9.03
N ARG A 88 11.08 -1.65 8.98
CA ARG A 88 10.24 -1.74 7.78
C ARG A 88 9.79 -0.38 7.24
N LEU A 89 9.49 0.58 8.12
CA LEU A 89 9.01 1.90 7.68
C LEU A 89 10.12 2.70 6.97
N LEU A 90 11.37 2.57 7.44
CA LEU A 90 12.52 3.17 6.75
C LEU A 90 12.75 2.53 5.38
N GLU A 91 12.61 1.20 5.26
CA GLU A 91 12.76 0.50 3.98
C GLU A 91 11.66 0.86 2.98
N LEU A 92 10.42 1.04 3.44
CA LEU A 92 9.31 1.49 2.59
C LEU A 92 9.54 2.93 2.08
N CYS A 93 9.98 3.84 2.96
CA CYS A 93 10.37 5.18 2.53
C CYS A 93 11.48 5.13 1.48
N ALA A 94 12.53 4.32 1.71
CA ALA A 94 13.65 4.21 0.77
C ALA A 94 13.21 3.65 -0.60
N TYR A 95 12.25 2.72 -0.62
CA TYR A 95 11.65 2.19 -1.84
C TYR A 95 10.92 3.28 -2.63
N ASP A 96 10.00 4.01 -1.98
CA ASP A 96 9.22 5.08 -2.63
C ASP A 96 10.13 6.21 -3.13
N ALA A 97 11.11 6.61 -2.32
CA ALA A 97 12.06 7.65 -2.67
C ALA A 97 12.99 7.24 -3.82
N CYS A 98 13.28 5.94 -3.97
CA CYS A 98 14.11 5.44 -5.05
C CYS A 98 13.34 5.30 -6.38
N ILE A 99 12.13 4.72 -6.34
CA ILE A 99 11.36 4.38 -7.55
C ILE A 99 10.55 5.56 -8.07
N VAL A 100 9.99 6.37 -7.16
CA VAL A 100 9.10 7.47 -7.51
C VAL A 100 9.81 8.82 -7.43
N GLY A 101 10.72 8.99 -6.46
CA GLY A 101 11.66 10.11 -6.41
C GLY A 101 11.91 10.69 -5.02
N PRO A 102 13.00 11.47 -4.85
CA PRO A 102 13.48 11.92 -3.53
C PRO A 102 12.47 12.77 -2.76
N GLN A 103 11.53 13.42 -3.43
CA GLN A 103 10.47 14.22 -2.81
C GLN A 103 9.57 13.43 -1.86
N TYR A 104 9.56 12.09 -1.93
CA TYR A 104 8.79 11.23 -1.04
C TYR A 104 9.47 10.98 0.30
N ALA A 105 10.78 11.23 0.42
CA ALA A 105 11.50 11.05 1.68
C ALA A 105 11.06 12.01 2.80
N ALA A 106 10.63 13.22 2.42
CA ALA A 106 10.12 14.23 3.36
C ALA A 106 8.64 14.04 3.73
N GLN A 107 7.96 13.03 3.17
CA GLN A 107 6.54 12.86 3.37
C GLN A 107 6.27 11.69 4.32
N ASP A 108 5.58 11.92 5.44
CA ASP A 108 5.25 10.82 6.38
C ASP A 108 4.69 9.60 5.66
N GLY A 109 5.32 8.45 5.90
CA GLY A 109 4.75 7.13 5.65
C GLY A 109 3.78 6.77 6.78
N MET A 110 2.82 5.88 6.49
CA MET A 110 1.84 5.45 7.49
C MET A 110 2.55 4.78 8.67
N ALA A 111 2.46 5.39 9.86
CA ALA A 111 2.64 4.65 11.10
C ALA A 111 1.29 4.00 11.42
N GLU A 112 1.19 2.69 11.22
CA GLU A 112 0.05 1.93 11.75
C GLU A 112 0.18 1.92 13.28
N SER A 113 -0.84 2.46 13.95
CA SER A 113 -0.99 2.48 15.42
C SER A 113 -2.08 1.53 15.85
#